data_AF-A0A6J6P3K9-F1
#
_entry.id   AF-A0A6J6P3K9-F1
#
_cell.length_a   1.000
_cell.length_b   1.000
_cell.length_c   1.000
_cell.angle_alpha   90.00
_cell.angle_beta   90.00
_cell.angle_gamma   90.00
#
_symmetry.space_group_name_H-M   'P 1'
#
loop_
_entity.id
_entity.type
_entity.pdbx_description
1 polymer ?
#
loop_
_entity_poly.entity_id
_entity_poly.type
_entity_poly.pdbx_seq_one_letter_code
_entity_poly.pdbx_strand_id
1 'polypeptide(L)'
;MQLEELSFCGRGEAKDFATIENLSLGGKLPINTSGGLLGEAYIHGMNGITEAVRQIRGTSCNQVANVEHVLATSGTGVPTSGLILERP
;
A
#
# COMPACT_ATOMS: atom_id res chain seq x y z
N MET A 1 -11.09 5.42 -5.49
CA MET A 1 -11.44 4.08 -6.00
C MET A 1 -10.89 2.96 -5.12
N GLN A 2 -9.62 2.54 -5.21
CA GLN A 2 -9.15 1.38 -4.43
C GLN A 2 -9.36 1.52 -2.92
N LEU A 3 -9.12 2.69 -2.33
CA LEU A 3 -9.37 2.94 -0.91
C LEU A 3 -10.82 2.75 -0.49
N GLU A 4 -11.76 2.98 -1.40
CA GLU A 4 -13.21 2.85 -1.16
C GLU A 4 -13.63 1.39 -1.34
N GLU A 5 -13.17 0.75 -2.43
CA GLU A 5 -13.44 -0.67 -2.72
C GLU A 5 -12.86 -1.60 -1.64
N LEU A 6 -11.72 -1.23 -1.07
CA LEU A 6 -11.08 -1.92 0.04
C LEU A 6 -11.62 -1.48 1.42
N SER A 7 -12.64 -0.62 1.43
CA SER A 7 -13.36 -0.17 2.64
C SER A 7 -12.51 0.57 3.69
N PHE A 8 -11.41 1.22 3.29
CA PHE A 8 -10.67 2.13 4.18
C PHE A 8 -11.39 3.47 4.40
N CYS A 9 -12.29 3.83 3.49
CA CYS A 9 -13.17 4.98 3.56
C CYS A 9 -14.49 4.69 2.82
N GLY A 10 -15.52 5.50 3.03
CA GLY A 10 -16.79 5.36 2.34
C GLY A 10 -16.72 5.76 0.86
N ARG A 11 -17.77 5.39 0.10
CA ARG A 11 -17.86 5.71 -1.33
C ARG A 11 -17.87 7.22 -1.55
N GLY A 12 -16.98 7.71 -2.41
CA GLY A 12 -16.77 9.13 -2.69
C GLY A 12 -15.92 9.87 -1.66
N GLU A 13 -15.52 9.22 -0.56
CA GLU A 13 -14.78 9.84 0.55
C GLU A 13 -13.25 9.73 0.41
N ALA A 14 -12.75 8.99 -0.58
CA ALA A 14 -11.30 8.80 -0.76
C ALA A 14 -10.53 10.11 -0.91
N LYS A 15 -11.14 11.16 -1.49
CA LYS A 15 -10.49 12.47 -1.62
C LYS A 15 -10.18 13.12 -0.26
N ASP A 16 -11.03 12.86 0.74
CA ASP A 16 -10.89 13.43 2.08
C ASP A 16 -10.05 12.51 2.97
N PHE A 17 -10.07 11.20 2.71
CA PHE A 17 -9.18 10.25 3.37
C PHE A 17 -7.73 10.36 2.89
N ALA A 18 -7.51 10.57 1.59
CA ALA A 18 -6.19 10.55 0.94
C ALA A 18 -5.41 11.86 1.13
N THR A 19 -5.22 12.27 2.38
CA THR A 19 -4.36 13.39 2.73
C THR A 19 -2.91 12.94 2.91
N ILE A 20 -1.97 13.90 2.87
CA ILE A 20 -0.55 13.61 3.11
C ILE A 20 -0.35 12.99 4.49
N GLU A 21 -1.04 13.51 5.50
CA GLU A 21 -0.93 13.08 6.89
C GLU A 21 -1.41 11.63 7.06
N ASN A 22 -2.50 11.25 6.40
CA ASN A 22 -3.02 9.89 6.49
C ASN A 22 -2.16 8.87 5.75
N LEU A 23 -1.61 9.25 4.59
CA LEU A 23 -0.96 8.33 3.65
C LEU A 23 0.57 8.26 3.77
N SER A 24 1.18 9.18 4.52
CA SER A 24 2.63 9.19 4.77
C SER A 24 3.04 8.20 5.86
N LEU A 25 4.36 7.99 6.03
CA LEU A 25 4.90 7.24 7.16
C LEU A 25 4.43 7.85 8.49
N GLY A 26 3.98 7.00 9.41
CA GLY A 26 3.38 7.41 10.68
C GLY A 26 1.92 7.85 10.60
N GLY A 27 1.36 7.93 9.38
CA GLY A 27 -0.05 8.18 9.13
C GLY A 27 -0.94 6.98 9.43
N LYS A 28 -2.25 7.17 9.23
CA LYS A 28 -3.28 6.15 9.48
C LYS A 28 -3.16 4.93 8.56
N LEU A 29 -2.78 5.15 7.30
CA LEU A 29 -2.63 4.10 6.29
C LEU A 29 -1.47 4.45 5.36
N PRO A 30 -0.21 4.21 5.77
CA PRO A 30 0.94 4.42 4.90
C PRO A 30 0.81 3.59 3.62
N ILE A 31 0.91 4.22 2.45
CA ILE A 31 0.85 3.54 1.15
C ILE A 31 2.11 3.82 0.33
N ASN A 32 2.43 2.92 -0.60
CA ASN A 32 3.50 3.11 -1.58
C ASN A 32 4.83 3.56 -0.95
N THR A 33 5.24 2.94 0.16
CA THR A 33 6.42 3.32 0.95
C THR A 33 7.74 3.27 0.17
N SER A 34 7.81 2.49 -0.92
CA SER A 34 8.95 2.50 -1.85
C SER A 34 8.93 3.68 -2.85
N GLY A 35 7.82 4.42 -2.94
CA GLY A 35 7.47 5.34 -4.01
C GLY A 35 6.40 4.78 -4.96
N GLY A 36 6.09 3.48 -4.86
CA GLY A 36 5.09 2.81 -5.69
C GLY A 36 5.45 2.82 -7.18
N LEU A 37 4.46 2.54 -8.02
CA LEU A 37 4.68 2.48 -9.48
C LEU A 37 5.10 3.82 -10.11
N LEU A 38 4.81 4.94 -9.43
CA LEU A 38 5.10 6.29 -9.90
C LEU A 38 6.50 6.77 -9.47
N GLY A 39 6.90 6.48 -8.22
CA GLY A 39 8.15 6.98 -7.64
C GLY A 39 9.31 5.98 -7.63
N GLU A 40 9.04 4.67 -7.55
CA GLU A 40 10.08 3.63 -7.55
C GLU A 40 10.39 3.18 -8.97
N ALA A 41 9.45 2.43 -9.56
CA ALA A 41 9.51 1.90 -10.92
C ALA A 41 8.17 1.25 -11.29
N TYR A 42 7.79 1.32 -12.57
CA TYR A 42 6.62 0.61 -13.09
C TYR A 42 6.96 -0.81 -13.55
N ILE A 43 7.08 -1.74 -12.60
CA ILE A 43 7.34 -3.17 -12.86
C ILE A 43 6.05 -3.99 -12.69
N HIS A 44 4.94 -3.47 -13.21
CA HIS A 44 3.63 -4.13 -13.21
C HIS A 44 3.19 -4.71 -11.85
N GLY A 45 3.55 -4.03 -10.74
CA GLY A 45 3.16 -4.42 -9.38
C GLY A 45 4.12 -5.38 -8.66
N MET A 46 5.06 -6.00 -9.36
CA MET A 46 5.99 -6.98 -8.76
C MET A 46 6.93 -6.35 -7.73
N ASN A 47 7.34 -5.11 -7.96
CA ASN A 47 8.11 -4.33 -6.99
C ASN A 47 7.29 -3.97 -5.74
N GLY A 48 5.98 -3.73 -5.88
CA GLY A 48 5.07 -3.51 -4.75
C GLY A 48 4.95 -4.74 -3.83
N ILE A 49 4.90 -5.95 -4.40
CA ILE A 49 4.94 -7.20 -3.60
C ILE A 49 6.28 -7.32 -2.87
N THR A 50 7.38 -6.98 -3.54
CA THR A 50 8.70 -7.00 -2.93
C THR A 50 8.78 -6.01 -1.76
N GLU A 51 8.22 -4.81 -1.90
CA GLU A 51 8.13 -3.84 -0.81
C GLU A 51 7.26 -4.33 0.35
N ALA A 52 6.13 -4.97 0.08
CA ALA A 52 5.29 -5.56 1.13
C ALA A 52 6.06 -6.65 1.92
N VAL A 53 6.87 -7.47 1.24
CA VAL A 53 7.77 -8.44 1.89
C VAL A 53 8.83 -7.73 2.74
N ARG A 54 9.44 -6.64 2.25
CA ARG A 54 10.42 -5.85 3.03
C ARG A 54 9.79 -5.25 4.28
N GLN A 55 8.57 -4.71 4.18
CA GLN A 55 7.84 -4.15 5.32
C GLN A 55 7.59 -5.19 6.41
N ILE A 56 7.04 -6.36 6.04
CA ILE A 56 6.80 -7.47 6.99
C ILE A 56 8.11 -8.01 7.60
N ARG A 57 9.21 -7.99 6.85
CA ARG A 57 10.54 -8.41 7.33
C ARG A 57 11.29 -7.33 8.13
N GLY A 58 10.81 -6.09 8.17
CA GLY A 58 11.49 -4.99 8.84
C GLY A 58 12.72 -4.46 8.10
N THR A 59 12.76 -4.59 6.76
CA THR A 59 13.92 -4.24 5.93
C THR A 59 13.63 -3.20 4.84
N SER A 60 12.50 -2.50 4.93
CA SER A 60 12.22 -1.39 4.00
C SER A 60 13.07 -0.16 4.33
N CYS A 61 13.47 0.59 3.30
CA CYS A 61 14.11 1.89 3.46
C CYS A 61 13.19 2.91 4.17
N ASN A 62 11.87 2.74 4.02
CA ASN A 62 10.82 3.58 4.59
C ASN A 62 9.92 2.70 5.47
N GLN A 63 10.51 2.12 6.52
CA GLN A 63 9.85 1.13 7.35
C GLN A 63 8.66 1.72 8.13
N VAL A 64 7.51 1.05 8.04
CA VAL A 64 6.34 1.34 8.88
C VAL A 64 6.56 0.70 10.26
N ALA A 65 6.38 1.49 11.30
CA ALA A 65 6.52 1.04 12.68
C ALA A 65 5.45 0.00 13.04
N ASN A 66 5.86 -1.09 13.70
CA ASN A 66 4.97 -2.15 14.20
C ASN A 66 4.01 -2.72 13.13
N VAL A 67 4.45 -2.79 11.86
CA VAL A 67 3.63 -3.38 10.80
C VAL A 67 3.48 -4.88 11.02
N GLU A 68 2.24 -5.35 11.09
CA GLU A 68 1.88 -6.77 11.24
C GLU A 68 1.29 -7.34 9.96
N HIS A 69 0.53 -6.52 9.22
CA HIS A 69 -0.10 -6.88 7.96
C HIS A 69 0.18 -5.85 6.87
N VAL A 70 0.37 -6.30 5.64
CA VAL A 70 0.49 -5.45 4.45
C VAL A 70 -0.40 -5.97 3.34
N LEU A 71 -1.21 -5.08 2.77
CA LEU A 71 -2.00 -5.34 1.58
C LEU A 71 -1.25 -4.88 0.32
N ALA A 72 -1.07 -5.78 -0.64
CA ALA A 72 -0.58 -5.47 -1.98
C ALA A 72 -1.69 -5.73 -3.01
N THR A 73 -1.92 -4.80 -3.92
CA THR A 73 -2.90 -4.93 -5.01
C THR A 73 -2.22 -4.86 -6.37
N SER A 74 -2.68 -5.68 -7.33
CA SER A 74 -2.22 -5.65 -8.73
C SER A 74 -2.85 -4.52 -9.54
N GLY A 75 -2.59 -4.50 -10.86
CA GLY A 75 -3.10 -3.48 -11.77
C GLY A 75 -4.62 -3.32 -11.76
N THR A 76 -5.08 -2.08 -11.86
CA THR A 76 -6.51 -1.71 -11.88
C THR A 76 -7.06 -1.63 -13.31
N GLY A 77 -8.37 -1.83 -13.47
CA GLY A 77 -9.05 -1.72 -14.79
C GLY A 77 -9.04 -3.00 -15.62
N VAL A 78 -8.51 -4.08 -15.06
CA VAL A 78 -8.47 -5.44 -15.62
C VAL A 78 -8.88 -6.43 -14.52
N PRO A 79 -9.19 -7.70 -14.83
CA PRO A 79 -9.23 -8.74 -13.81
C PRO A 79 -7.94 -8.68 -12.98
N THR A 80 -8.09 -8.47 -11.67
CA THR A 80 -7.00 -8.11 -10.77
C THR A 80 -6.86 -9.10 -9.61
N SER A 81 -5.84 -8.90 -8.79
CA SER A 81 -5.53 -9.74 -7.63
C SER A 81 -5.03 -8.90 -6.45
N GLY A 82 -5.03 -9.50 -5.27
CA GLY A 82 -4.47 -8.90 -4.05
C GLY A 82 -3.85 -9.95 -3.14
N LEU A 83 -2.92 -9.52 -2.29
CA LEU A 83 -2.25 -10.33 -1.28
C LEU A 83 -2.30 -9.59 0.06
N ILE A 84 -2.61 -10.30 1.13
CA ILE A 84 -2.34 -9.87 2.50
C ILE A 84 -1.15 -10.68 2.98
N LEU A 85 -0.05 -10.01 3.32
CA LEU A 85 1.13 -10.59 3.93
C LEU A 85 1.12 -10.28 5.41
N GLU A 86 1.48 -11.26 6.24
CA GLU A 86 1.52 -11.15 7.70
C GLU A 86 2.90 -11.58 8.21
N ARG A 87 3.30 -11.04 9.37
CA ARG A 87 4.48 -11.54 10.09
C ARG A 87 4.28 -13.00 10.52
N PRO A 88 5.33 -13.85 10.48
CA PRO A 88 5.25 -15.21 10.99
C PRO A 88 4.96 -15.27 12.50
#